data_AF-A0A512NGH9-F1
#
_entry.id   AF-A0A512NGH9-F1
#
_cell.length_a   1.000
_cell.length_b   1.000
_cell.length_c   1.000
_cell.angle_alpha   90.00
_cell.angle_beta   90.00
_cell.angle_gamma   90.00
#
_symmetry.space_group_name_H-M   'P 1'
#
loop_
_entity.id
_entity.type
_entity.pdbx_description
1 polymer ?
#
loop_
_entity_poly.entity_id
_entity_poly.type
_entity_poly.pdbx_seq_one_letter_code
_entity_poly.pdbx_strand_id
1 'polypeptide(L)'
;MGRTKEFAALVTAMLIAGCSQTTGTATPAAGPTDPNSVTVFTLALQPDSVTGCIMGDPSMTRPMTLTVSNNSAVLLTAGGIHYDLNRIRPNVYAGGYWVKIVADLSVRPKRLTVSNDDASCNWAATAP
;
A
#
# COMPACT_ATOMS: atom_id res chain seq x y z
N MET A 1 23.23 23.43 -67.45
CA MET A 1 22.14 24.41 -67.62
C MET A 1 20.84 23.63 -67.82
N GLY A 2 19.97 23.54 -66.80
CA GLY A 2 18.72 22.76 -66.91
C GLY A 2 18.03 22.40 -65.60
N ARG A 3 17.38 23.41 -64.99
CA ARG A 3 16.21 23.39 -64.09
C ARG A 3 16.00 22.26 -63.06
N THR A 4 16.13 22.66 -61.80
CA THR A 4 15.33 22.29 -60.62
C THR A 4 13.92 21.77 -60.91
N LYS A 5 13.57 20.65 -60.25
CA LYS A 5 12.22 20.38 -59.74
C LYS A 5 12.31 19.68 -58.39
N GLU A 6 12.02 20.45 -57.36
CA GLU A 6 11.60 19.97 -56.05
C GLU A 6 10.25 19.25 -56.21
N PHE A 7 10.11 18.08 -55.61
CA PHE A 7 8.84 17.59 -55.09
C PHE A 7 9.12 16.88 -53.78
N ALA A 8 8.91 17.63 -52.69
CA ALA A 8 8.86 17.12 -51.33
C ALA A 8 7.61 16.24 -51.18
N ALA A 9 7.81 14.97 -50.83
CA ALA A 9 6.73 14.10 -50.37
C ALA A 9 6.89 13.91 -48.86
N LEU A 10 5.90 14.42 -48.13
CA LEU A 10 5.73 14.28 -46.68
C LEU A 10 5.80 12.80 -46.26
N VAL A 11 6.76 12.45 -45.39
CA VAL A 11 6.70 11.20 -44.64
C VAL A 11 6.06 11.52 -43.29
N THR A 12 4.80 11.12 -43.19
CA THR A 12 3.94 11.17 -42.02
C THR A 12 4.61 10.51 -40.82
N ALA A 13 4.69 11.24 -39.71
CA ALA A 13 5.11 10.72 -38.42
C ALA A 13 4.15 9.62 -37.95
N MET A 14 4.64 8.38 -37.85
CA MET A 14 4.01 7.33 -37.05
C MET A 14 4.64 7.33 -35.66
N LEU A 15 4.09 8.15 -34.77
CA LEU A 15 4.26 7.99 -33.33
C LEU A 15 3.46 6.75 -32.90
N ILE A 16 4.10 5.59 -32.91
CA ILE A 16 3.56 4.43 -32.18
C ILE A 16 3.88 4.67 -30.71
N ALA A 17 3.02 5.46 -30.06
CA ALA A 17 2.91 5.49 -28.61
C ALA A 17 2.33 4.15 -28.14
N GLY A 18 3.16 3.10 -28.21
CA GLY A 18 2.90 1.81 -27.60
C GLY A 18 3.24 1.87 -26.12
N CYS A 19 2.47 2.65 -25.35
CA CYS A 19 2.39 2.43 -23.91
C CYS A 19 1.59 1.13 -23.72
N SER A 20 2.29 0.00 -23.79
CA SER A 20 1.78 -1.26 -23.25
C SER A 20 1.41 -0.97 -21.80
N GLN A 21 0.10 -0.91 -21.55
CA GLN A 21 -0.45 -0.85 -20.20
C GLN A 21 -0.03 -2.14 -19.52
N THR A 22 1.02 -2.04 -18.71
CA THR A 22 1.47 -3.11 -17.83
C THR A 22 0.32 -3.36 -16.86
N THR A 23 -0.35 -4.48 -17.06
CA THR A 23 -1.23 -5.10 -16.08
C THR A 23 -0.46 -5.16 -14.76
N GLY A 24 -0.92 -4.36 -13.80
CA GLY A 24 -0.15 -4.01 -12.61
C GLY A 24 0.18 -5.20 -11.72
N THR A 25 1.38 -5.75 -11.87
CA THR A 25 2.17 -6.19 -10.72
C THR A 25 2.64 -4.92 -10.03
N ALA A 26 2.16 -4.67 -8.80
CA ALA A 26 2.66 -3.60 -7.96
C ALA A 26 4.19 -3.71 -7.92
N THR A 27 4.89 -2.82 -8.62
CA THR A 27 6.35 -2.78 -8.61
C THR A 27 6.75 -2.38 -7.19
N PRO A 28 7.64 -3.13 -6.51
CA PRO A 28 8.10 -2.76 -5.18
C PRO A 28 8.59 -1.31 -5.20
N ALA A 29 8.14 -0.51 -4.25
CA ALA A 29 8.52 0.90 -4.18
C ALA A 29 10.05 1.02 -4.23
N ALA A 30 10.56 1.84 -5.15
CA ALA A 30 11.99 2.07 -5.31
C ALA A 30 12.57 2.81 -4.09
N GLY A 31 13.79 2.48 -3.70
CA GLY A 31 14.51 3.13 -2.60
C GLY A 31 15.40 2.16 -1.82
N PRO A 32 16.14 2.64 -0.81
CA PRO A 32 16.94 1.80 0.08
C PRO A 32 16.06 0.72 0.74
N THR A 33 16.64 -0.43 1.06
CA THR A 33 15.95 -1.47 1.81
C THR A 33 15.62 -0.97 3.21
N ASP A 34 14.36 -1.14 3.62
CA ASP A 34 13.93 -0.82 4.98
C ASP A 34 14.57 -1.80 5.98
N PRO A 35 14.96 -1.34 7.18
CA PRO A 35 15.55 -2.23 8.18
C PRO A 35 14.53 -3.27 8.66
N ASN A 36 15.01 -4.49 8.90
CA ASN A 36 14.20 -5.52 9.54
C ASN A 36 13.76 -5.02 10.92
N SER A 37 12.47 -5.19 11.24
CA SER A 37 11.92 -4.70 12.49
C SER A 37 10.67 -5.47 12.90
N VAL A 38 10.39 -5.45 14.20
CA VAL A 38 9.16 -5.97 14.79
C VAL A 38 8.52 -4.82 15.58
N THR A 39 7.24 -4.54 15.29
CA THR A 39 6.47 -3.52 16.00
C THR A 39 5.16 -4.12 16.46
N VAL A 40 4.82 -3.92 17.74
CA VAL A 40 3.54 -4.36 18.30
C VAL A 40 2.58 -3.18 18.29
N PHE A 41 1.39 -3.40 17.74
CA PHE A 41 0.29 -2.43 17.69
C PHE A 41 -0.91 -2.97 18.44
N THR A 42 -1.62 -2.10 19.14
CA THR A 42 -2.92 -2.42 19.73
C THR A 42 -3.94 -1.47 19.12
N LEU A 43 -4.80 -1.97 18.22
CA LEU A 43 -5.78 -1.14 17.54
C LEU A 43 -6.89 -0.70 18.49
N ALA A 44 -7.37 0.51 18.26
CA ALA A 44 -8.57 1.05 18.86
C ALA A 44 -9.52 1.52 17.75
N LEU A 45 -10.82 1.25 17.93
CA LEU A 45 -11.85 1.77 17.05
C LEU A 45 -11.82 3.31 17.08
N GLN A 46 -11.90 3.94 15.92
CA GLN A 46 -11.90 5.38 15.81
C GLN A 46 -13.30 5.96 16.09
N PRO A 47 -13.40 7.16 16.68
CA PRO A 47 -14.67 7.74 17.13
C PRO A 47 -15.63 8.09 16.00
N ASP A 48 -15.15 8.19 14.77
CA ASP A 48 -15.91 8.43 13.54
C ASP A 48 -16.46 7.15 12.89
N SER A 49 -16.16 5.98 13.46
CA SER A 49 -16.67 4.70 12.96
C SER A 49 -18.14 4.50 13.29
N VAL A 50 -18.87 3.83 12.39
CA VAL A 50 -20.30 3.56 12.58
C VAL A 50 -20.56 2.61 13.75
N THR A 51 -21.71 2.79 14.41
CA THR A 51 -22.18 1.87 15.45
C THR A 51 -22.37 0.47 14.87
N GLY A 52 -21.64 -0.52 15.40
CA GLY A 52 -21.74 -1.92 14.95
C GLY A 52 -20.54 -2.46 14.18
N CYS A 53 -19.49 -1.66 13.95
CA CYS A 53 -18.19 -2.14 13.45
C CYS A 53 -17.62 -3.31 14.29
N ILE A 54 -18.09 -3.41 15.54
CA ILE A 54 -17.71 -4.37 16.58
C ILE A 54 -18.35 -5.76 16.39
N MET A 55 -19.17 -6.04 15.37
CA MET A 55 -19.54 -7.44 15.09
C MET A 55 -18.32 -8.32 14.70
N GLY A 56 -17.11 -7.74 14.59
CA GLY A 56 -15.81 -8.43 14.54
C GLY A 56 -14.90 -8.16 15.76
N ASP A 57 -15.16 -8.90 16.85
CA ASP A 57 -14.22 -9.49 17.82
C ASP A 57 -13.30 -8.59 18.72
N PRO A 58 -13.21 -8.85 20.05
CA PRO A 58 -12.08 -8.40 20.89
C PRO A 58 -10.69 -8.65 20.30
N SER A 59 -10.54 -9.54 19.31
CA SER A 59 -9.29 -9.77 18.59
C SER A 59 -8.71 -8.54 17.89
N MET A 60 -9.51 -7.56 17.44
CA MET A 60 -8.99 -6.32 16.88
C MET A 60 -8.35 -5.43 17.95
N THR A 61 -8.84 -5.49 19.19
CA THR A 61 -8.27 -4.71 20.32
C THR A 61 -7.12 -5.41 21.04
N ARG A 62 -6.70 -6.59 20.55
CA ARG A 62 -5.56 -7.33 21.10
C ARG A 62 -4.26 -6.92 20.40
N PRO A 63 -3.09 -7.12 21.05
CA PRO A 63 -1.80 -6.85 20.43
C PRO A 63 -1.62 -7.62 19.11
N MET A 64 -1.18 -6.92 18.08
CA MET A 64 -0.84 -7.44 16.77
C MET A 64 0.65 -7.19 16.53
N THR A 65 1.30 -8.11 15.85
CA THR A 65 2.72 -8.03 15.56
C THR A 65 2.92 -7.77 14.08
N LEU A 66 3.53 -6.62 13.76
CA LEU A 66 4.01 -6.31 12.42
C LEU A 66 5.49 -6.65 12.33
N THR A 67 5.86 -7.55 11.41
CA THR A 67 7.24 -7.93 11.12
C THR A 67 7.62 -7.45 9.73
N VAL A 68 8.64 -6.58 9.63
CA VAL A 68 9.22 -6.13 8.38
C VAL A 68 10.47 -6.95 8.07
N SER A 69 10.54 -7.49 6.85
CA SER A 69 11.70 -8.21 6.34
C SER A 69 11.79 -8.04 4.83
N ASN A 70 12.98 -7.75 4.30
CA ASN A 70 13.25 -7.68 2.85
C ASN A 70 12.23 -6.84 2.07
N ASN A 71 11.91 -5.62 2.54
CA ASN A 71 10.92 -4.72 1.93
C ASN A 71 9.48 -5.30 1.82
N SER A 72 9.15 -6.28 2.65
CA SER A 72 7.79 -6.79 2.83
C SER A 72 7.43 -6.76 4.31
N ALA A 73 6.15 -6.74 4.62
CA ALA A 73 5.70 -6.84 6.00
C ALA A 73 4.60 -7.88 6.17
N VAL A 74 4.63 -8.59 7.29
CA VAL A 74 3.57 -9.51 7.71
C VAL A 74 2.95 -8.97 8.97
N LEU A 75 1.64 -8.75 8.96
CA LEU A 75 0.87 -8.42 10.15
C LEU A 75 0.21 -9.70 10.69
N LEU A 76 0.63 -10.13 11.88
CA LEU A 76 0.01 -11.21 12.63
C LEU A 76 -0.98 -10.62 13.63
N THR A 77 -2.26 -10.93 13.44
CA THR A 77 -3.32 -10.59 14.41
C THR A 77 -3.32 -11.58 15.58
N ALA A 78 -3.92 -11.17 16.69
CA ALA A 78 -4.03 -12.01 17.87
C ALA A 78 -4.91 -13.27 17.68
N GLY A 79 -5.74 -13.28 16.62
CA GLY A 79 -6.53 -14.44 16.19
C GLY A 79 -5.75 -15.44 15.32
N GLY A 80 -4.47 -15.20 15.05
CA GLY A 80 -3.64 -16.07 14.21
C GLY A 80 -3.75 -15.81 12.70
N ILE A 81 -4.46 -14.76 12.29
CA ILE A 81 -4.58 -14.38 10.86
C ILE A 81 -3.35 -13.57 10.46
N HIS A 82 -2.73 -13.96 9.34
CA HIS A 82 -1.60 -13.26 8.74
C HIS A 82 -2.08 -12.41 7.56
N TYR A 83 -1.60 -11.18 7.48
CA TYR A 83 -1.75 -10.32 6.30
C TYR A 83 -0.39 -10.00 5.72
N ASP A 84 -0.19 -10.40 4.46
CA ASP A 84 0.96 -9.97 3.68
C ASP A 84 0.73 -8.53 3.19
N LEU A 85 1.65 -7.64 3.53
CA LEU A 85 1.63 -6.23 3.16
C LEU A 85 2.81 -5.94 2.24
N ASN A 86 2.51 -5.26 1.14
CA ASN A 86 3.50 -4.83 0.17
C ASN A 86 4.01 -3.43 0.53
N ARG A 87 5.31 -3.21 0.36
CA ARG A 87 5.89 -1.87 0.49
C ARG A 87 5.41 -0.97 -0.63
N ILE A 88 4.72 0.11 -0.27
CA ILE A 88 4.22 1.13 -1.21
C ILE A 88 5.08 2.38 -1.23
N ARG A 89 5.82 2.67 -0.15
CA ARG A 89 6.82 3.74 -0.01
C ARG A 89 7.86 3.33 1.05
N PRO A 90 9.02 4.00 1.16
CA PRO A 90 9.95 3.74 2.23
C PRO A 90 9.30 3.76 3.61
N ASN A 91 9.42 2.65 4.35
CA ASN A 91 8.81 2.42 5.65
C ASN A 91 7.26 2.47 5.67
N VAL A 92 6.59 2.33 4.53
CA VAL A 92 5.12 2.30 4.44
C VAL A 92 4.65 1.07 3.68
N TYR A 93 3.78 0.29 4.32
CA TYR A 93 3.30 -0.99 3.85
C TYR A 93 1.77 -1.00 3.77
N ALA A 94 1.21 -1.60 2.74
CA ALA A 94 -0.24 -1.71 2.57
C ALA A 94 -0.66 -3.07 2.02
N GLY A 95 -1.87 -3.48 2.37
CA GLY A 95 -2.44 -4.75 1.93
C GLY A 95 -3.85 -4.98 2.47
N GLY A 96 -4.29 -6.23 2.34
CA GLY A 96 -5.65 -6.66 2.70
C GLY A 96 -6.68 -6.40 1.58
N TYR A 97 -7.62 -7.33 1.44
CA TYR A 97 -8.63 -7.32 0.39
C TYR A 97 -9.92 -6.67 0.86
N TRP A 98 -10.65 -7.32 1.78
CA TRP A 98 -11.89 -6.80 2.38
C TRP A 98 -11.65 -5.78 3.50
N VAL A 99 -10.44 -5.81 4.06
CA VAL A 99 -9.96 -4.81 5.01
C VAL A 99 -8.74 -4.13 4.39
N LYS A 100 -8.72 -2.81 4.40
CA LYS A 100 -7.59 -1.99 3.96
C LYS A 100 -6.67 -1.75 5.14
N ILE A 101 -5.46 -2.25 5.04
CA ILE A 101 -4.43 -2.15 6.09
C ILE A 101 -3.33 -1.25 5.59
N VAL A 102 -2.93 -0.26 6.39
CA VAL A 102 -1.76 0.59 6.12
C VAL A 102 -0.92 0.70 7.38
N ALA A 103 0.34 0.29 7.28
CA ALA A 103 1.35 0.50 8.32
C ALA A 103 2.33 1.59 7.86
N ASP A 104 2.34 2.72 8.56
CA ASP A 104 3.28 3.81 8.34
C ASP A 104 4.31 3.84 9.48
N LEU A 105 5.48 3.28 9.19
CA LEU A 105 6.63 3.23 10.10
C LEU A 105 7.61 4.39 9.84
N SER A 106 7.30 5.29 8.91
CA SER A 106 8.12 6.47 8.61
C SER A 106 7.89 7.59 9.63
N VAL A 107 6.71 7.63 10.23
CA VAL A 107 6.30 8.63 11.22
C VAL A 107 6.60 8.19 12.65
N ARG A 108 6.67 9.17 13.58
CA ARG A 108 6.81 8.94 15.02
C ARG A 108 5.72 9.70 15.78
N PRO A 109 4.87 9.02 16.57
CA PRO A 109 4.81 7.56 16.74
C PRO A 109 4.43 6.85 15.42
N LYS A 110 4.91 5.62 15.24
CA LYS A 110 4.53 4.76 14.11
C LYS A 110 3.03 4.53 14.12
N ARG A 111 2.43 4.30 12.95
CA ARG A 111 0.98 4.17 12.81
C ARG A 111 0.59 2.89 12.10
N LEU A 112 -0.52 2.32 12.54
CA LEU A 112 -1.23 1.26 11.84
C LEU A 112 -2.69 1.68 11.72
N THR A 113 -3.25 1.61 10.53
CA THR A 113 -4.68 1.79 10.29
C THR A 113 -5.26 0.56 9.62
N VAL A 114 -6.50 0.25 9.99
CA VAL A 114 -7.29 -0.82 9.40
C VAL A 114 -8.68 -0.25 9.15
N SER A 115 -9.22 -0.46 7.95
CA SER A 115 -10.57 -0.04 7.63
C SER A 115 -11.26 -1.06 6.73
N ASN A 116 -12.59 -1.03 6.65
CA ASN A 116 -13.31 -1.70 5.57
C ASN A 116 -13.26 -0.88 4.27
N ASP A 117 -13.78 -1.44 3.19
CA ASP A 117 -13.70 -0.84 1.84
C ASP A 117 -14.37 0.55 1.73
N ASP A 118 -15.45 0.80 2.46
CA ASP A 118 -16.15 2.09 2.47
C ASP A 118 -15.68 3.03 3.59
N ALA A 119 -14.67 2.61 4.36
CA ALA A 119 -14.11 3.30 5.52
C ALA A 119 -15.12 3.65 6.63
N SER A 120 -16.32 3.07 6.62
CA SER A 120 -17.32 3.25 7.68
C SER A 120 -16.88 2.64 9.01
N CYS A 121 -15.99 1.64 8.96
CA CYS A 121 -15.34 1.05 10.11
C CYS A 121 -13.84 1.26 10.03
N ASN A 122 -13.29 1.98 11.00
CA ASN A 122 -11.90 2.37 11.03
C ASN A 122 -11.28 2.12 12.42
N TRP A 123 -10.11 1.50 12.41
CA TRP A 123 -9.29 1.26 13.58
C TRP A 123 -7.92 1.86 13.36
N ALA A 124 -7.34 2.42 14.42
CA ALA A 124 -5.97 2.91 14.40
C ALA A 124 -5.20 2.50 15.65
N ALA A 125 -3.89 2.35 15.50
CA ALA A 125 -2.95 2.19 16.58
C ALA A 125 -1.74 3.08 16.35
N THR A 126 -1.09 3.43 17.47
CA THR A 126 0.24 4.02 17.47
C THR A 126 1.21 3.15 18.25
N ALA A 127 2.46 3.12 17.82
CA ALA A 127 3.55 2.47 18.55
C ALA A 127 4.80 3.37 18.57
N PRO A 128 5.71 3.20 19.53
CA PRO A 128 6.98 3.93 19.57
C PRO A 128 7.81 3.80 18.27
#